data_AF-A0AAU6HKY3-F1
#
_entry.id   AF-A0AAU6HKY3-F1
#
_cell.length_a   1.000
_cell.length_b   1.000
_cell.length_c   1.000
_cell.angle_alpha   90.00
_cell.angle_beta   90.00
_cell.angle_gamma   90.00
#
_symmetry.space_group_name_H-M   'P 1'
#
loop_
_entity.id
_entity.type
_entity.pdbx_description
1 polymer ?
#
loop_
_entity_poly.entity_id
_entity_poly.type
_entity_poly.pdbx_seq_one_letter_code
_entity_poly.pdbx_strand_id
1 'polypeptide(L)'
;MTIATVPTGLAKAFAARTRAIDGGHREWTGRPASGGGHFRHQGRDYTAARAAFILRTGREPVGTVRPVCDRPQCCDPAHVDDQAARQRDRAALAAVTGMSHRPPSCDHDQAEHGRHRANGKRYCNACNNPPRPAASCGHGNPQCGAQPARLYPCGPRCEEHQPARTRPYYSAA
;
A
#
# COMPACT_ATOMS: atom_id res chain seq x y z
N MET A 1 25.32 -3.53 -8.91
CA MET A 1 24.21 -4.42 -8.52
C MET A 1 24.54 -5.00 -7.15
N THR A 2 23.84 -4.58 -6.10
CA THR A 2 23.98 -5.19 -4.77
C THR A 2 23.22 -6.51 -4.75
N ILE A 3 23.95 -7.63 -4.68
CA ILE A 3 23.36 -8.94 -4.43
C ILE A 3 22.92 -8.93 -2.97
N ALA A 4 21.62 -8.79 -2.72
CA ALA A 4 21.07 -8.84 -1.38
C ALA A 4 21.05 -10.31 -0.92
N THR A 5 22.10 -10.75 -0.24
CA THR A 5 22.20 -12.12 0.29
C THR A 5 21.05 -12.41 1.27
N VAL A 6 20.54 -13.65 1.23
CA VAL A 6 19.54 -14.12 2.20
C VAL A 6 20.07 -13.89 3.63
N PRO A 7 19.35 -13.18 4.50
CA PRO A 7 19.79 -12.96 5.87
C PRO A 7 20.01 -14.27 6.63
N THR A 8 21.14 -14.38 7.33
CA THR A 8 21.51 -15.59 8.08
C THR A 8 20.40 -15.99 9.06
N GLY A 9 20.02 -17.26 9.07
CA GLY A 9 18.99 -17.79 9.97
C GLY A 9 17.55 -17.40 9.64
N LEU A 10 17.29 -16.61 8.58
CA LEU A 10 15.94 -16.26 8.15
C LEU A 10 15.13 -17.52 7.81
N ALA A 11 15.76 -18.49 7.15
CA ALA A 11 15.13 -19.77 6.79
C ALA A 11 14.63 -20.52 8.04
N LYS A 12 15.46 -20.59 9.09
CA LYS A 12 15.11 -21.23 10.36
C LYS A 12 13.98 -20.49 11.07
N ALA A 13 14.05 -19.16 11.11
CA ALA A 13 13.02 -18.32 11.71
C ALA A 13 11.67 -18.43 10.99
N PHE A 14 11.68 -18.54 9.67
CA PHE A 14 10.49 -18.75 8.85
C PHE A 14 9.91 -20.15 9.02
N ALA A 15 10.75 -21.19 8.96
CA ALA A 15 10.34 -22.59 9.13
C ALA A 15 9.70 -22.84 10.50
N ALA A 16 10.22 -22.23 11.57
CA ALA A 16 9.67 -22.36 12.92
C ALA A 16 8.24 -21.80 13.08
N ARG A 17 7.74 -21.01 12.13
CA ARG A 17 6.45 -20.30 12.20
C ARG A 17 5.56 -20.57 11.00
N THR A 18 5.88 -21.60 10.24
CA THR A 18 5.11 -21.98 9.06
C THR A 18 4.87 -23.48 9.05
N ARG A 19 3.76 -23.89 8.44
CA ARG A 19 3.40 -25.29 8.27
C ARG A 19 2.98 -25.54 6.83
N ALA A 20 3.49 -26.62 6.25
CA ALA A 20 3.01 -27.11 4.96
C ALA A 20 1.59 -27.65 5.11
N ILE A 21 0.75 -27.33 4.14
CA ILE A 21 -0.65 -27.79 4.05
C ILE A 21 -0.88 -28.36 2.65
N ASP A 22 -2.04 -28.98 2.44
CA ASP A 22 -2.37 -29.66 1.18
C ASP A 22 -2.22 -28.76 -0.05
N GLY A 23 -1.85 -29.37 -1.18
CA GLY A 23 -1.70 -28.69 -2.47
C GLY A 23 -0.38 -27.90 -2.61
N GLY A 24 0.65 -28.23 -1.83
CA GLY A 24 1.94 -27.52 -1.89
C GLY A 24 1.88 -26.10 -1.31
N HIS A 25 0.83 -25.80 -0.53
CA HIS A 25 0.70 -24.50 0.12
C HIS A 25 1.36 -24.51 1.48
N ARG A 26 1.60 -23.31 2.01
CA ARG A 26 2.15 -23.10 3.34
C ARG A 26 1.40 -21.99 4.04
N GLU A 27 0.99 -22.25 5.27
CA GLU A 27 0.32 -21.29 6.12
C GLU A 27 1.26 -20.78 7.21
N TRP A 28 0.91 -19.61 7.74
CA TRP A 28 1.58 -19.02 8.88
C TRP A 28 0.96 -19.54 10.18
N THR A 29 1.80 -20.07 11.09
CA THR A 29 1.36 -20.60 12.39
C THR A 29 1.68 -19.66 13.56
N GLY A 30 2.39 -18.56 13.31
CA GLY A 30 2.62 -17.53 14.32
C GLY A 30 1.39 -16.64 14.55
N ARG A 31 1.57 -15.57 15.31
CA ARG A 31 0.48 -14.59 15.56
C ARG A 31 -0.06 -14.05 14.23
N PRO A 32 -1.37 -14.19 13.94
CA PRO A 32 -1.96 -13.66 12.72
C PRO A 32 -2.01 -12.14 12.79
N ALA A 33 -1.79 -11.49 11.64
CA ALA A 33 -2.04 -10.06 11.47
C ALA A 33 -2.85 -9.82 10.18
N SER A 34 -3.41 -8.62 10.08
CA SER A 34 -4.09 -8.18 8.85
C SER A 34 -3.12 -8.27 7.66
N GLY A 35 -3.44 -9.11 6.68
CA GLY A 35 -2.61 -9.32 5.50
C GLY A 35 -1.57 -10.45 5.59
N GLY A 36 -1.55 -11.22 6.68
CA GLY A 36 -0.73 -12.43 6.84
C GLY A 36 0.09 -12.45 8.13
N GLY A 37 1.08 -13.34 8.17
CA GLY A 37 1.99 -13.47 9.31
C GLY A 37 3.07 -12.39 9.38
N HIS A 38 3.40 -11.93 10.58
CA HIS A 38 4.51 -11.00 10.82
C HIS A 38 5.46 -11.56 11.89
N PHE A 39 6.76 -11.30 11.73
CA PHE A 39 7.76 -11.64 12.74
C PHE A 39 8.99 -10.73 12.62
N ARG A 40 9.72 -10.61 13.73
CA ARG A 40 11.00 -9.91 13.78
C ARG A 40 12.15 -10.92 13.74
N HIS A 41 13.16 -10.67 12.92
CA HIS A 41 14.38 -11.47 12.83
C HIS A 41 15.58 -10.53 12.73
N GLN A 42 16.55 -10.68 13.64
CA GLN A 42 17.76 -9.85 13.70
C GLN A 42 17.47 -8.33 13.66
N GLY A 43 16.49 -7.88 14.45
CA GLY A 43 16.14 -6.45 14.53
C GLY A 43 15.34 -5.91 13.34
N ARG A 44 15.04 -6.73 12.31
CA ARG A 44 14.24 -6.34 11.16
C ARG A 44 12.87 -7.04 11.17
N ASP A 45 11.83 -6.29 10.83
CA ASP A 45 10.47 -6.82 10.73
C ASP A 45 10.22 -7.39 9.32
N TYR A 46 9.65 -8.59 9.28
CA TYR A 46 9.31 -9.32 8.07
C TYR A 46 7.83 -9.69 8.07
N THR A 47 7.21 -9.64 6.90
CA THR A 47 5.99 -10.41 6.64
C THR A 47 6.37 -11.82 6.22
N ALA A 48 5.52 -12.80 6.48
CA ALA A 48 5.72 -14.19 6.07
C ALA A 48 5.96 -14.29 4.56
N ALA A 49 5.15 -13.57 3.76
CA ALA A 49 5.30 -13.53 2.30
C ALA A 49 6.64 -12.91 1.87
N ARG A 50 7.10 -11.82 2.52
CA ARG A 50 8.40 -11.19 2.21
C ARG A 50 9.57 -12.12 2.53
N ALA A 51 9.51 -12.81 3.67
CA ALA A 51 10.52 -13.79 4.03
C ALA A 51 10.56 -14.95 3.01
N ALA A 52 9.39 -15.52 2.69
CA ALA A 52 9.27 -16.59 1.70
C ALA A 52 9.86 -16.21 0.34
N PHE A 53 9.58 -14.99 -0.11
CA PHE A 53 10.13 -14.45 -1.35
C PHE A 53 11.65 -14.34 -1.31
N ILE A 54 12.22 -13.71 -0.26
CA ILE A 54 13.67 -13.56 -0.10
C ILE A 54 14.35 -14.93 -0.08
N LEU A 55 13.76 -15.91 0.62
CA LEU A 55 14.27 -17.27 0.71
C LEU A 55 14.31 -17.97 -0.66
N ARG A 56 13.29 -17.77 -1.51
CA ARG A 56 13.28 -18.32 -2.87
C ARG A 56 14.27 -17.60 -3.79
N THR A 57 14.24 -16.26 -3.79
CA THR A 57 14.85 -15.47 -4.87
C THR A 57 16.22 -14.91 -4.52
N GLY A 58 16.62 -14.93 -3.25
CA GLY A 58 17.88 -14.31 -2.80
C GLY A 58 17.95 -12.81 -3.12
N ARG A 59 16.80 -12.12 -3.13
CA ARG A 59 16.73 -10.67 -3.40
C ARG A 59 15.64 -10.01 -2.59
N GLU A 60 15.79 -8.71 -2.41
CA GLU A 60 14.74 -7.89 -1.81
C GLU A 60 13.56 -7.70 -2.80
N PRO A 61 12.30 -7.78 -2.35
CA PRO A 61 11.15 -7.51 -3.20
C PRO A 61 11.05 -6.04 -3.58
N VAL A 62 10.52 -5.80 -4.78
CA VAL A 62 10.06 -4.49 -5.22
C VAL A 62 8.58 -4.34 -4.90
N GLY A 63 8.26 -3.46 -3.95
CA GLY A 63 6.88 -3.23 -3.48
C GLY A 63 6.34 -4.37 -2.61
N THR A 64 5.02 -4.52 -2.57
CA THR A 64 4.36 -5.51 -1.70
C THR A 64 4.42 -6.93 -2.28
N VAL A 65 4.82 -7.89 -1.47
CA VAL A 65 4.75 -9.33 -1.78
C VAL A 65 3.36 -9.87 -1.44
N ARG A 66 2.77 -10.62 -2.36
CA ARG A 66 1.45 -11.26 -2.18
C ARG A 66 1.44 -12.68 -2.73
N PRO A 67 0.55 -13.55 -2.22
CA PRO A 67 0.28 -14.83 -2.88
C PRO A 67 -0.15 -14.61 -4.33
N VAL A 68 0.30 -15.47 -5.23
CA VAL A 68 -0.15 -15.57 -6.63
C VAL A 68 -1.03 -16.80 -6.88
N CYS A 69 -1.14 -17.69 -5.89
CA CYS A 69 -2.11 -18.78 -5.88
C CYS A 69 -3.47 -18.34 -5.34
N ASP A 70 -4.48 -19.20 -5.48
CA ASP A 70 -5.85 -18.94 -5.03
C ASP A 70 -6.04 -18.99 -3.51
N ARG A 71 -5.08 -19.52 -2.75
CA ARG A 71 -5.11 -19.55 -1.28
C ARG A 71 -4.79 -18.17 -0.70
N PRO A 72 -5.75 -17.48 -0.06
CA PRO A 72 -5.46 -16.24 0.65
C PRO A 72 -4.42 -16.50 1.73
N GLN A 73 -3.45 -15.59 1.88
CA GLN A 73 -2.38 -15.67 2.90
C GLN A 73 -1.38 -16.82 2.73
N CYS A 74 -1.38 -17.55 1.60
CA CYS A 74 -0.33 -18.52 1.34
C CYS A 74 1.05 -17.84 1.39
N CYS A 75 1.94 -18.41 2.18
CA CYS A 75 3.30 -17.92 2.32
C CYS A 75 4.31 -18.94 1.79
N ASP A 76 3.89 -19.87 0.94
CA ASP A 76 4.84 -20.78 0.33
C ASP A 76 5.82 -20.01 -0.58
N PRO A 77 7.14 -20.23 -0.48
CA PRO A 77 8.11 -19.56 -1.34
C PRO A 77 7.78 -19.66 -2.84
N ALA A 78 7.22 -20.78 -3.32
CA ALA A 78 6.83 -20.96 -4.72
C ALA A 78 5.57 -20.17 -5.10
N HIS A 79 4.73 -19.80 -4.14
CA HIS A 79 3.41 -19.22 -4.38
C HIS A 79 3.30 -17.72 -4.08
N VAL A 80 4.42 -17.02 -3.89
CA VAL A 80 4.44 -15.58 -3.61
C VAL A 80 5.20 -14.81 -4.67
N ASP A 81 4.77 -13.59 -4.98
CA ASP A 81 5.56 -12.68 -5.81
C ASP A 81 5.44 -11.22 -5.41
N ASP A 82 6.49 -10.47 -5.75
CA ASP A 82 6.56 -9.03 -5.51
C ASP A 82 5.67 -8.25 -6.49
N GLN A 83 5.54 -6.95 -6.24
CA GLN A 83 4.65 -6.12 -7.04
C GLN A 83 5.15 -5.98 -8.48
N ALA A 84 6.47 -5.89 -8.68
CA ALA A 84 7.05 -5.76 -10.01
C ALA A 84 6.76 -7.00 -10.88
N ALA A 85 7.00 -8.21 -10.38
CA ALA A 85 6.71 -9.45 -11.10
C ALA A 85 5.22 -9.56 -11.44
N ARG A 86 4.35 -9.39 -10.43
CA ARG A 86 2.89 -9.45 -10.65
C ARG A 86 2.38 -8.41 -11.65
N GLN A 87 3.02 -7.24 -11.76
CA GLN A 87 2.64 -6.23 -12.76
C GLN A 87 3.11 -6.61 -14.17
N ARG A 88 4.30 -7.20 -14.32
CA ARG A 88 4.76 -7.73 -15.60
C ARG A 88 3.85 -8.84 -16.10
N ASP A 89 3.49 -9.79 -15.25
CA ASP A 89 2.67 -10.94 -15.66
C ASP A 89 1.26 -10.50 -16.09
N ARG A 90 0.68 -9.52 -15.39
CA ARG A 90 -0.63 -8.94 -15.78
C ARG A 90 -0.56 -8.13 -17.07
N ALA A 91 0.55 -7.43 -17.31
CA ALA A 91 0.76 -6.72 -18.58
C ALA A 91 0.90 -7.72 -19.74
N ALA A 92 1.63 -8.83 -19.53
CA ALA A 92 1.73 -9.92 -20.49
C ALA A 92 0.37 -10.56 -20.76
N LEU A 93 -0.43 -10.84 -19.72
CA LEU A 93 -1.80 -11.35 -19.88
C LEU A 93 -2.67 -10.38 -20.70
N ALA A 94 -2.62 -9.08 -20.41
CA ALA A 94 -3.37 -8.07 -21.16
C ALA A 94 -2.96 -8.04 -22.64
N ALA A 95 -1.67 -8.17 -22.94
CA ALA A 95 -1.17 -8.25 -24.30
C ALA A 95 -1.65 -9.50 -25.04
N VAL A 96 -1.56 -10.68 -24.41
CA VAL A 96 -1.98 -11.96 -25.01
C VAL A 96 -3.49 -12.02 -25.24
N THR A 97 -4.28 -11.47 -24.31
CA THR A 97 -5.75 -11.44 -24.41
C THR A 97 -6.28 -10.37 -25.37
N GLY A 98 -5.40 -9.60 -26.02
CA GLY A 98 -5.80 -8.56 -26.97
C GLY A 98 -6.60 -7.42 -26.34
N MET A 99 -6.45 -7.21 -25.03
CA MET A 99 -7.26 -6.23 -24.30
C MET A 99 -6.83 -4.81 -24.66
N SER A 100 -7.60 -4.16 -25.52
CA SER A 100 -7.41 -2.75 -25.89
C SER A 100 -8.01 -1.86 -24.80
N HIS A 101 -7.18 -0.96 -24.27
CA HIS A 101 -7.59 -0.03 -23.23
C HIS A 101 -7.76 1.36 -23.80
N ARG A 102 -8.90 1.99 -23.51
CA ARG A 102 -9.07 3.43 -23.74
C ARG A 102 -7.93 4.17 -23.02
N PRO A 103 -7.31 5.18 -23.67
CA PRO A 103 -6.33 6.02 -23.00
C PRO A 103 -6.88 6.53 -21.67
N PRO A 104 -6.07 6.51 -20.60
CA PRO A 104 -6.47 7.00 -19.29
C PRO A 104 -6.83 8.49 -19.40
N SER A 105 -7.92 8.88 -18.75
CA SER A 105 -8.46 10.24 -18.79
C SER A 105 -7.84 11.17 -17.74
N CYS A 106 -6.62 10.88 -17.28
CA CYS A 106 -5.98 11.63 -16.20
C CYS A 106 -4.59 12.10 -16.61
N ASP A 107 -4.16 13.22 -16.04
CA ASP A 107 -2.88 13.87 -16.37
C ASP A 107 -1.66 13.22 -15.70
N HIS A 108 -1.86 12.14 -14.94
CA HIS A 108 -0.76 11.41 -14.32
C HIS A 108 0.10 10.67 -15.36
N ASP A 109 1.41 10.67 -15.16
CA ASP A 109 2.33 9.87 -15.95
C ASP A 109 1.97 8.37 -15.85
N GLN A 110 1.59 7.78 -16.97
CA GLN A 110 1.18 6.39 -17.07
C GLN A 110 2.37 5.42 -17.12
N ALA A 111 3.56 5.89 -17.46
CA ALA A 111 4.78 5.09 -17.32
C ALA A 111 5.09 4.85 -15.85
N GLU A 112 4.89 5.86 -15.00
CA GLU A 112 5.11 5.76 -13.56
C GLU A 112 3.94 5.08 -12.82
N HIS A 113 2.71 5.55 -13.06
CA HIS A 113 1.53 5.20 -12.26
C HIS A 113 0.61 4.17 -12.93
N GLY A 114 0.80 3.87 -14.21
CA GLY A 114 0.00 2.88 -14.93
C GLY A 114 0.20 1.48 -14.35
N ARG A 115 -0.90 0.78 -14.08
CA ARG A 115 -0.90 -0.59 -13.52
C ARG A 115 -1.98 -1.43 -14.20
N HIS A 116 -1.85 -2.74 -14.07
CA HIS A 116 -2.85 -3.71 -14.51
C HIS A 116 -3.50 -4.41 -13.30
N ARG A 117 -4.82 -4.56 -13.35
CA ARG A 117 -5.59 -5.39 -12.41
C ARG A 117 -5.38 -6.88 -12.73
N ALA A 118 -5.87 -7.76 -11.86
CA ALA A 118 -5.76 -9.20 -12.06
C ALA A 118 -6.47 -9.68 -13.34
N ASN A 119 -7.56 -9.01 -13.73
CA ASN A 119 -8.28 -9.27 -14.98
C ASN A 119 -7.66 -8.61 -16.21
N GLY A 120 -6.41 -8.14 -16.13
CA GLY A 120 -5.74 -7.41 -17.20
C GLY A 120 -6.16 -5.94 -17.36
N LYS A 121 -7.25 -5.46 -16.72
CA LYS A 121 -7.71 -4.07 -16.91
C LYS A 121 -6.68 -3.04 -16.45
N ARG A 122 -6.28 -2.12 -17.33
CA ARG A 122 -5.44 -0.96 -16.98
C ARG A 122 -6.15 0.04 -16.06
N TYR A 123 -5.39 0.63 -15.16
CA TYR A 123 -5.80 1.76 -14.31
C TYR A 123 -4.59 2.60 -13.88
N CYS A 124 -4.84 3.85 -13.49
CA CYS A 124 -3.83 4.72 -12.88
C CYS A 124 -3.84 4.53 -11.35
N ASN A 125 -2.68 4.18 -10.77
CA ASN A 125 -2.56 3.97 -9.33
C ASN A 125 -2.71 5.26 -8.51
N ALA A 126 -2.29 6.40 -9.05
CA ALA A 126 -2.42 7.71 -8.42
C ALA A 126 -3.90 8.13 -8.31
N CYS A 127 -4.68 7.93 -9.38
CA CYS A 127 -6.14 8.15 -9.34
C CYS A 127 -6.85 7.24 -8.33
N ASN A 128 -6.45 5.98 -8.24
CA ASN A 128 -7.08 5.01 -7.33
C ASN A 128 -6.71 5.22 -5.87
N ASN A 129 -5.53 5.79 -5.61
CA ASN A 129 -5.04 6.06 -4.26
C ASN A 129 -4.63 7.52 -4.20
N PRO A 130 -5.60 8.45 -4.24
CA PRO A 130 -5.27 9.87 -4.13
C PRO A 130 -4.55 10.09 -2.79
N PRO A 131 -3.54 10.98 -2.76
CA PRO A 131 -2.87 11.31 -1.53
C PRO A 131 -3.91 11.74 -0.49
N ARG A 132 -3.73 11.29 0.76
CA ARG A 132 -4.59 11.78 1.83
C ARG A 132 -4.41 13.29 1.93
N PRO A 133 -5.51 14.06 2.07
CA PRO A 133 -5.36 15.47 2.36
C PRO A 133 -4.54 15.64 3.64
N ALA A 134 -3.72 16.68 3.68
CA ALA A 134 -2.91 16.96 4.85
C ALA A 134 -3.79 17.04 6.12
N ALA A 135 -3.31 16.45 7.23
CA ALA A 135 -4.06 16.36 8.49
C ALA A 135 -4.46 17.73 9.03
N SER A 136 -3.67 18.74 8.72
CA SER A 136 -4.02 20.15 8.81
C SER A 136 -3.70 20.82 7.50
N CYS A 137 -4.37 21.93 7.20
CA CYS A 137 -3.79 22.86 6.24
C CYS A 137 -2.45 23.40 6.81
N GLY A 138 -1.64 24.06 5.98
CA GLY A 138 -0.38 24.69 6.42
C GLY A 138 -0.53 25.73 7.55
N HIS A 139 -1.75 25.99 8.03
CA HIS A 139 -2.10 26.94 9.09
C HIS A 139 -2.59 26.25 10.39
N GLY A 140 -2.44 24.94 10.54
CA GLY A 140 -2.77 24.22 11.78
C GLY A 140 -4.28 23.99 12.03
N ASN A 141 -5.15 24.32 11.07
CA ASN A 141 -6.57 23.96 11.12
C ASN A 141 -6.79 22.52 10.65
N PRO A 142 -7.66 21.74 11.30
CA PRO A 142 -8.04 20.42 10.81
C PRO A 142 -8.73 20.53 9.45
N GLN A 143 -8.17 19.83 8.45
CA GLN A 143 -8.80 19.37 7.21
C GLN A 143 -9.89 20.24 6.54
N CYS A 144 -9.70 21.55 6.39
CA CYS A 144 -10.59 22.34 5.52
C CYS A 144 -9.77 23.35 4.71
N GLY A 145 -9.85 23.21 3.39
CA GLY A 145 -9.04 23.93 2.39
C GLY A 145 -9.44 25.39 2.21
N ALA A 146 -9.46 26.18 3.28
CA ALA A 146 -9.86 27.58 3.22
C ALA A 146 -8.81 28.51 3.86
N GLN A 147 -8.68 29.70 3.32
CA GLN A 147 -7.91 30.83 3.83
C GLN A 147 -8.63 32.12 3.47
N PRO A 148 -8.33 33.21 4.20
CA PRO A 148 -7.55 33.31 5.44
C PRO A 148 -8.21 32.89 6.77
N ALA A 149 -7.47 32.09 7.54
CA ALA A 149 -7.89 31.70 8.87
C ALA A 149 -7.66 32.74 9.98
N ARG A 150 -8.72 33.11 10.70
CA ARG A 150 -8.74 33.95 11.91
C ARG A 150 -8.75 33.10 13.19
N LEU A 151 -8.07 33.58 14.23
CA LEU A 151 -7.94 32.91 15.53
C LEU A 151 -9.07 33.32 16.49
N TYR A 152 -9.74 32.35 17.11
CA TYR A 152 -10.81 32.58 18.08
C TYR A 152 -10.49 31.94 19.43
N PRO A 153 -11.09 32.43 20.53
CA PRO A 153 -11.00 31.77 21.83
C PRO A 153 -11.47 30.29 21.81
N CYS A 154 -12.31 29.91 20.83
CA CYS A 154 -12.80 28.55 20.63
C CYS A 154 -11.98 27.72 19.61
N GLY A 155 -10.83 28.20 19.15
CA GLY A 155 -9.96 27.52 18.18
C GLY A 155 -9.85 28.22 16.82
N PRO A 156 -8.86 27.86 15.99
CA PRO A 156 -8.56 28.55 14.73
C PRO A 156 -9.51 28.16 13.57
N ARG A 157 -9.81 29.11 12.66
CA ARG A 157 -10.78 28.93 11.53
C ARG A 157 -10.44 29.74 10.28
N CYS A 158 -10.55 29.19 9.07
CA CYS A 158 -10.40 29.80 7.72
C CYS A 158 -11.48 30.80 7.23
N GLU A 159 -11.23 31.64 6.22
CA GLU A 159 -12.11 32.78 5.80
C GLU A 159 -13.38 32.30 5.12
N GLU A 160 -13.30 31.24 4.31
CA GLU A 160 -14.46 30.55 3.75
C GLU A 160 -15.39 29.99 4.85
N HIS A 161 -14.87 29.79 6.07
CA HIS A 161 -15.61 29.30 7.24
C HIS A 161 -15.91 30.39 8.27
N GLN A 162 -15.85 31.66 7.83
CA GLN A 162 -16.28 32.79 8.63
C GLN A 162 -17.02 33.82 7.77
N PRO A 163 -18.35 33.67 7.58
CA PRO A 163 -19.13 34.78 7.07
C PRO A 163 -18.95 35.97 8.02
N ALA A 164 -18.52 37.10 7.47
CA ALA A 164 -18.36 38.35 8.19
C ALA A 164 -19.70 38.76 8.81
N ARG A 165 -19.89 38.49 10.10
CA ARG A 165 -20.79 39.20 11.04
C ARG A 165 -20.58 38.65 12.44
N THR A 166 -19.54 39.15 13.11
CA THR A 166 -19.64 39.31 14.57
C THR A 166 -20.78 40.28 14.86
N ARG A 167 -21.90 39.80 15.40
CA ARG A 167 -22.63 40.55 16.41
C ARG A 167 -23.14 39.59 17.48
N PRO A 168 -22.38 39.43 18.58
CA PRO A 168 -23.00 38.94 19.80
C PRO A 168 -22.75 39.89 20.97
N TYR A 169 -22.81 41.21 20.76
CA TYR A 169 -22.91 42.15 21.89
C TYR A 169 -23.88 43.28 21.52
N TYR A 170 -25.07 43.25 22.12
CA TYR A 170 -25.89 44.45 22.25
C TYR A 170 -25.17 45.38 23.24
N SER A 171 -24.97 46.65 22.87
CA SER A 171 -24.70 47.71 23.85
C SER A 171 -26.01 48.02 24.55
N ALA A 172 -26.05 47.88 25.87
CA ALA A 172 -27.18 48.31 26.69
C ALA A 172 -27.43 49.81 26.48
N ALA A 173 -28.72 50.17 26.33
CA ALA A 173 -29.20 51.55 26.34
C ALA A 173 -29.27 52.08 27.77
#